data_AF-A0A6I9PH77-F1
#
_entry.id   AF-A0A6I9PH77-F1
#
_cell.length_a   1.000
_cell.length_b   1.000
_cell.length_c   1.000
_cell.angle_alpha   90.00
_cell.angle_beta   90.00
_cell.angle_gamma   90.00
#
_symmetry.space_group_name_H-M   'P 1'
#
loop_
_entity.id
_entity.type
_entity.pdbx_description
1 polymer ?
#
loop_
_entity_poly.entity_id
_entity_poly.type
_entity_poly.pdbx_seq_one_letter_code
_entity_poly.pdbx_strand_id
1 'polypeptide(L)'
;MEPAIQINPGATKWDIRQKVWDYIEENNLANFPRPVHNRIPNFKGAFTACAKVSELPVFTGAAEVKVDPDKPLEGARLAVLQAGKTLLVPTPRLRTGLFNNITPPEGASKEQLRICSSSQGVKDFSVPVGLDSKVKVDLVVVGSVAVSEKGLRIGKGEGFADLEYGMMVSMGAVNESTVVVTIVHDCQVMDLPEELIESHDLTVDYILTPTRVIETKCQTPKPQGIIWTKLDPEKLEKIPVLKKLRELEEECGKDVTLGVAPEGTEPGLHTGQTKRPPRRRPRRNIQQDDEGESKQEKIGDSDQKPRQRPPRVRKEGRGDGGGENDREFNKRGRGGRRGDNMREKDQEEGASEVPTQRRLPLSVTTVYLGGIPAGLRVSELKTALREREAIPLRLTWQGAQHRAFLDYSDPQAAEVALESLQDLSLNGHSLQAELAKSQRGGKRAGQSNRRERPPMAPENTTDPPEAENDTNEKAEQE
;
A
#
# COMPACT_ATOMS: atom_id res chain seq x y z
N MET A 1 -2.15 23.52 24.24
CA MET A 1 -3.30 22.59 24.28
C MET A 1 -2.89 21.41 25.11
N GLU A 2 -3.75 20.91 25.98
CA GLU A 2 -3.44 19.66 26.69
C GLU A 2 -3.33 18.49 25.69
N PRO A 3 -2.36 17.59 25.86
CA PRO A 3 -2.20 16.45 24.96
C PRO A 3 -3.40 15.50 25.09
N ALA A 4 -3.94 15.07 23.95
CA ALA A 4 -5.08 14.16 23.89
C ALA A 4 -4.78 12.78 24.50
N ILE A 5 -3.51 12.41 24.55
CA ILE A 5 -3.01 11.15 25.09
C ILE A 5 -2.00 11.49 26.19
N GLN A 6 -2.29 11.10 27.42
CA GLN A 6 -1.35 11.22 28.54
C GLN A 6 -0.40 10.01 28.57
N ILE A 7 0.87 10.20 28.88
CA ILE A 7 1.84 9.10 29.02
C ILE A 7 2.02 8.78 30.50
N ASN A 8 2.00 7.49 30.85
CA ASN A 8 2.21 7.06 32.22
C ASN A 8 3.70 7.18 32.59
N PRO A 9 4.06 7.54 33.83
CA PRO A 9 5.45 7.49 34.29
C PRO A 9 6.06 6.09 34.06
N GLY A 10 7.30 6.04 33.57
CA GLY A 10 8.00 4.79 33.27
C GLY A 10 7.53 4.05 32.01
N ALA A 11 6.67 4.64 31.18
CA ALA A 11 6.24 4.04 29.92
C ALA A 11 7.42 3.84 28.96
N THR A 12 7.44 2.70 28.28
CA THR A 12 8.41 2.41 27.21
C THR A 12 7.97 3.02 25.87
N LYS A 13 8.88 3.07 24.90
CA LYS A 13 8.51 3.40 23.50
C LYS A 13 7.39 2.50 22.98
N TRP A 14 7.33 1.23 23.41
CA TRP A 14 6.29 0.28 22.99
C TRP A 14 4.93 0.62 23.59
N ASP A 15 4.89 0.95 24.88
CA ASP A 15 3.64 1.35 25.55
C ASP A 15 3.02 2.58 24.91
N ILE A 16 3.86 3.57 24.55
CA ILE A 16 3.43 4.78 23.84
C ILE A 16 2.85 4.41 22.46
N ARG A 17 3.51 3.52 21.70
CA ARG A 17 2.97 3.07 20.39
C ARG A 17 1.61 2.41 20.53
N GLN A 18 1.46 1.48 21.47
CA GLN A 18 0.17 0.81 21.73
C GLN A 18 -0.90 1.84 22.07
N LYS A 19 -0.62 2.74 23.01
CA LYS A 19 -1.57 3.77 23.43
C LYS A 19 -2.03 4.68 22.28
N VAL A 20 -1.11 5.08 21.40
CA VAL A 20 -1.45 5.87 20.22
C VAL A 20 -2.28 5.08 19.22
N TRP A 21 -1.87 3.84 18.91
CA TRP A 21 -2.61 3.01 17.97
C TRP A 21 -4.03 2.73 18.46
N ASP A 22 -4.18 2.36 19.73
CA ASP A 22 -5.48 2.11 20.36
C ASP A 22 -6.35 3.37 20.30
N TYR A 23 -5.80 4.53 20.71
CA TYR A 23 -6.53 5.78 20.67
C TYR A 23 -7.04 6.14 19.26
N ILE A 24 -6.20 5.98 18.23
CA ILE A 24 -6.59 6.28 16.84
C ILE A 24 -7.69 5.32 16.34
N GLU A 25 -7.62 4.04 16.72
CA GLU A 25 -8.63 3.03 16.34
C GLU A 25 -9.96 3.26 17.07
N GLU A 26 -9.92 3.46 18.38
CA GLU A 26 -11.08 3.66 19.27
C GLU A 26 -11.84 4.94 18.93
N ASN A 27 -11.13 6.02 18.62
CA ASN A 27 -11.74 7.30 18.23
C ASN A 27 -12.07 7.37 16.73
N ASN A 28 -11.92 6.26 16.00
CA ASN A 28 -12.20 6.18 14.56
C ASN A 28 -11.50 7.29 13.75
N LEU A 29 -10.25 7.60 14.12
CA LEU A 29 -9.41 8.58 13.45
C LEU A 29 -8.63 7.94 12.29
N ALA A 30 -8.54 6.61 12.25
CA ALA A 30 -7.81 5.88 11.23
C ALA A 30 -8.48 5.96 9.84
N ASN A 31 -7.65 6.13 8.81
CA ASN A 31 -7.96 5.81 7.42
C ASN A 31 -7.36 4.43 7.06
N PHE A 32 -7.85 3.80 5.98
CA PHE A 32 -7.25 2.55 5.50
C PHE A 32 -5.77 2.76 5.09
N PRO A 33 -4.83 1.85 5.44
CA PRO A 33 -5.04 0.51 5.99
C PRO A 33 -5.31 0.49 7.50
N ARG A 34 -6.27 -0.34 7.92
CA ARG A 34 -6.58 -0.66 9.33
C ARG A 34 -6.30 -2.14 9.63
N PRO A 35 -5.97 -2.50 10.88
CA PRO A 35 -5.67 -1.58 11.99
C PRO A 35 -4.32 -0.87 11.78
N VAL A 36 -4.12 0.27 12.46
CA VAL A 36 -2.88 1.06 12.42
C VAL A 36 -1.75 0.44 13.25
N HIS A 37 -2.02 -0.57 14.07
CA HIS A 37 -1.01 -1.29 14.85
C HIS A 37 0.14 -1.79 13.98
N ASN A 38 1.37 -1.60 14.46
CA ASN A 38 2.62 -1.91 13.76
C ASN A 38 2.84 -1.10 12.47
N ARG A 39 2.18 0.05 12.32
CA ARG A 39 2.31 0.96 11.18
C ARG A 39 2.50 2.40 11.65
N ILE A 40 2.99 3.25 10.75
CA ILE A 40 2.75 4.68 10.87
C ILE A 40 1.24 4.91 10.63
N PRO A 41 0.50 5.50 11.58
CA PRO A 41 -0.95 5.61 11.48
C PRO A 41 -1.37 6.42 10.26
N ASN A 42 -2.22 5.85 9.40
CA ASN A 42 -2.93 6.65 8.42
C ASN A 42 -4.18 7.23 9.07
N PHE A 43 -4.37 8.54 9.00
CA PHE A 43 -5.40 9.25 9.77
C PHE A 43 -6.28 10.15 8.90
N LYS A 44 -7.49 10.43 9.39
CA LYS A 44 -8.41 11.42 8.80
C LYS A 44 -7.77 12.79 8.84
N GLY A 45 -7.67 13.44 7.67
CA GLY A 45 -6.94 14.71 7.52
C GLY A 45 -5.47 14.56 7.11
N ALA A 46 -4.96 13.35 6.84
CA ALA A 46 -3.57 13.16 6.39
C ALA A 46 -3.20 13.99 5.16
N PHE A 47 -4.07 14.07 4.13
CA PHE A 47 -3.82 14.92 2.96
C PHE A 47 -3.82 16.42 3.30
N THR A 48 -4.67 16.86 4.22
CA THR A 48 -4.69 18.25 4.71
C THR A 48 -3.39 18.58 5.43
N ALA A 49 -2.90 17.69 6.29
CA ALA A 49 -1.61 17.85 6.96
C ALA A 49 -0.45 17.85 5.95
N CYS A 50 -0.49 16.95 4.96
CA CYS A 50 0.52 16.89 3.90
C CYS A 50 0.60 18.15 3.06
N ALA A 51 -0.53 18.80 2.74
CA ALA A 51 -0.55 19.99 1.89
C ALA A 51 0.31 21.13 2.47
N LYS A 52 0.40 21.20 3.81
CA LYS A 52 1.22 22.20 4.53
C LYS A 52 2.71 22.09 4.27
N VAL A 53 3.20 20.96 3.73
CA VAL A 53 4.61 20.85 3.34
C VAL A 53 4.98 21.92 2.32
N SER A 54 4.07 22.28 1.43
CA SER A 54 4.27 23.31 0.41
C SER A 54 4.28 24.74 0.96
N GLU A 55 3.83 24.94 2.19
CA GLU A 55 3.84 26.22 2.89
C GLU A 55 5.20 26.51 3.54
N LEU A 56 6.08 25.50 3.65
CA LEU A 56 7.38 25.66 4.30
C LEU A 56 8.40 26.32 3.35
N PRO A 57 9.13 27.37 3.79
CA PRO A 57 10.18 27.99 2.97
C PRO A 57 11.25 27.01 2.48
N VAL A 58 11.61 26.04 3.33
CA VAL A 58 12.57 24.98 2.97
C VAL A 58 12.07 24.11 1.81
N PHE A 59 10.76 23.85 1.73
CA PHE A 59 10.18 23.10 0.61
C PHE A 59 10.24 23.90 -0.68
N THR A 60 9.96 25.20 -0.62
CA THR A 60 10.06 26.08 -1.81
C THR A 60 11.44 26.00 -2.44
N GLY A 61 12.50 26.09 -1.61
CA GLY A 61 13.91 26.05 -2.05
C GLY A 61 14.46 24.66 -2.36
N ALA A 62 13.84 23.57 -1.89
CA ALA A 62 14.32 22.21 -2.09
C ALA A 62 14.21 21.75 -3.56
N ALA A 63 15.27 21.14 -4.10
CA ALA A 63 15.25 20.47 -5.40
C ALA A 63 15.01 18.96 -5.24
N GLU A 64 15.65 18.34 -4.25
CA GLU A 64 15.51 16.92 -3.94
C GLU A 64 14.85 16.73 -2.57
N VAL A 65 13.70 16.05 -2.56
CA VAL A 65 12.93 15.77 -1.35
C VAL A 65 12.82 14.28 -1.15
N LYS A 66 13.24 13.81 0.02
CA LYS A 66 13.04 12.42 0.43
C LYS A 66 11.74 12.30 1.22
N VAL A 67 10.88 11.35 0.86
CA VAL A 67 9.64 11.08 1.60
C VAL A 67 9.49 9.58 1.84
N ASP A 68 9.20 9.20 3.08
CA ASP A 68 8.94 7.80 3.45
C ASP A 68 7.79 7.18 2.66
N PRO A 69 7.79 5.85 2.43
CA PRO A 69 6.78 5.16 1.63
C PRO A 69 5.44 4.94 2.35
N ASP A 70 5.34 5.32 3.64
CA ASP A 70 4.15 5.10 4.46
C ASP A 70 2.90 5.77 3.86
N LYS A 71 1.74 5.13 4.06
CA LYS A 71 0.46 5.60 3.52
C LYS A 71 0.06 7.02 3.94
N PRO A 72 0.19 7.46 5.21
CA PRO A 72 -0.14 8.85 5.59
C PRO A 72 0.64 9.92 4.83
N LEU A 73 1.80 9.58 4.26
CA LEU A 73 2.68 10.53 3.57
C LEU A 73 2.45 10.59 2.05
N GLU A 74 1.43 9.89 1.54
CA GLU A 74 1.09 9.91 0.11
C GLU A 74 0.80 11.33 -0.40
N GLY A 75 0.14 12.16 0.41
CA GLY A 75 -0.10 13.55 0.06
C GLY A 75 1.19 14.37 -0.07
N ALA A 76 2.20 14.10 0.76
CA ALA A 76 3.49 14.78 0.69
C ALA A 76 4.27 14.36 -0.55
N ARG A 77 4.28 13.06 -0.89
CA ARG A 77 4.85 12.56 -2.15
C ARG A 77 4.18 13.21 -3.36
N LEU A 78 2.84 13.33 -3.34
CA LEU A 78 2.10 14.00 -4.40
C LEU A 78 2.49 15.48 -4.51
N ALA A 79 2.62 16.19 -3.39
CA ALA A 79 3.00 17.60 -3.38
C ALA A 79 4.40 17.83 -3.98
N VAL A 80 5.38 16.95 -3.67
CA VAL A 80 6.72 16.98 -4.26
C VAL A 80 6.64 16.84 -5.79
N LEU A 81 5.92 15.83 -6.28
CA LEU A 81 5.77 15.57 -7.71
C LEU A 81 5.04 16.70 -8.44
N GLN A 82 3.99 17.26 -7.83
CA GLN A 82 3.25 18.39 -8.40
C GLN A 82 4.09 19.66 -8.49
N ALA A 83 5.07 19.83 -7.60
CA ALA A 83 6.02 20.93 -7.63
C ALA A 83 7.17 20.71 -8.62
N GLY A 84 7.20 19.59 -9.35
CA GLY A 84 8.26 19.26 -10.31
C GLY A 84 9.62 19.00 -9.66
N LYS A 85 9.64 18.63 -8.37
CA LYS A 85 10.85 18.35 -7.60
C LYS A 85 11.22 16.87 -7.70
N THR A 86 12.49 16.54 -7.51
CA THR A 86 12.95 15.14 -7.44
C THR A 86 12.40 14.50 -6.18
N LEU A 87 11.66 13.40 -6.34
CA LEU A 87 11.12 12.62 -5.23
C LEU A 87 11.95 11.36 -5.01
N LEU A 88 12.63 11.32 -3.88
CA LEU A 88 13.36 10.14 -3.42
C LEU A 88 12.49 9.37 -2.41
N VAL A 89 12.32 8.07 -2.64
CA VAL A 89 11.61 7.18 -1.73
C VAL A 89 12.52 6.03 -1.34
N PRO A 90 12.67 5.72 -0.05
CA PRO A 90 13.48 4.58 0.37
C PRO A 90 13.05 3.25 -0.23
N THR A 91 14.02 2.38 -0.51
CA THR A 91 13.68 1.04 -0.96
C THR A 91 13.09 0.23 0.19
N PRO A 92 12.03 -0.57 -0.03
CA PRO A 92 11.44 -1.38 1.04
C PRO A 92 12.49 -2.28 1.70
N ARG A 93 12.69 -2.09 3.01
CA ARG A 93 13.68 -2.83 3.83
C ARG A 93 15.13 -2.70 3.36
N LEU A 94 15.47 -1.66 2.58
CA LEU A 94 16.85 -1.34 2.19
C LEU A 94 17.60 -2.48 1.47
N ARG A 95 16.89 -3.30 0.68
CA ARG A 95 17.45 -4.54 0.08
C ARG A 95 18.24 -4.34 -1.21
N THR A 96 17.92 -3.32 -2.00
CA THR A 96 18.41 -3.18 -3.39
C THR A 96 19.02 -1.81 -3.70
N GLY A 97 19.20 -0.96 -2.69
CA GLY A 97 19.70 0.42 -2.80
C GLY A 97 19.17 1.30 -1.66
N LEU A 98 19.67 2.52 -1.52
CA LEU A 98 19.18 3.44 -0.49
C LEU A 98 17.85 4.09 -0.91
N PHE A 99 17.78 4.57 -2.16
CA PHE A 99 16.59 5.24 -2.68
C PHE A 99 16.14 4.70 -4.02
N ASN A 100 14.88 4.98 -4.29
CA ASN A 100 14.25 4.99 -5.59
C ASN A 100 13.93 6.44 -5.96
N ASN A 101 14.37 6.90 -7.13
CA ASN A 101 13.88 8.14 -7.72
C ASN A 101 12.57 7.86 -8.44
N ILE A 102 11.52 8.60 -8.11
CA ILE A 102 10.22 8.46 -8.79
C ILE A 102 10.26 9.26 -10.09
N THR A 103 10.05 8.57 -11.20
CA THR A 103 10.06 9.13 -12.55
C THR A 103 8.65 9.06 -13.16
N PRO A 104 7.80 10.07 -12.96
CA PRO A 104 6.53 10.14 -13.65
C PRO A 104 6.70 10.13 -15.18
N PRO A 105 5.71 9.64 -15.95
CA PRO A 105 5.71 9.77 -17.40
C PRO A 105 5.89 11.22 -17.85
N GLU A 106 6.55 11.45 -18.98
CA GLU A 106 6.68 12.78 -19.56
C GLU A 106 5.30 13.39 -19.82
N GLY A 107 5.10 14.65 -19.39
CA GLY A 107 3.81 15.32 -19.48
C GLY A 107 2.70 14.74 -18.58
N ALA A 108 3.07 14.02 -17.50
CA ALA A 108 2.11 13.41 -16.59
C ALA A 108 1.03 14.39 -16.08
N SER A 109 -0.22 13.99 -16.25
CA SER A 109 -1.39 14.67 -15.67
C SER A 109 -1.40 14.57 -14.14
N LYS A 110 -2.20 15.43 -13.49
CA LYS A 110 -2.39 15.40 -12.02
C LYS A 110 -2.79 14.01 -11.49
N GLU A 111 -3.61 13.27 -12.25
CA GLU A 111 -4.04 11.92 -11.85
C GLU A 111 -2.89 10.90 -11.98
N GLN A 112 -2.05 11.02 -13.01
CA GLN A 112 -0.85 10.18 -13.14
C GLN A 112 0.15 10.45 -12.01
N LEU A 113 0.35 11.72 -11.62
CA LEU A 113 1.19 12.05 -10.45
C LEU A 113 0.63 11.45 -9.16
N ARG A 114 -0.70 11.42 -9.01
CA ARG A 114 -1.37 10.76 -7.89
C ARG A 114 -1.07 9.27 -7.87
N ILE A 115 -1.15 8.60 -9.01
CA ILE A 115 -0.77 7.18 -9.13
C ILE A 115 0.70 6.99 -8.73
N CYS A 116 1.61 7.80 -9.27
CA CYS A 116 3.05 7.74 -8.96
C CYS A 116 3.35 7.91 -7.46
N SER A 117 2.58 8.76 -6.76
CA SER A 117 2.72 8.99 -5.31
C SER A 117 2.25 7.83 -4.43
N SER A 118 1.47 6.90 -4.98
CA SER A 118 0.93 5.75 -4.23
C SER A 118 1.99 4.67 -3.99
N SER A 119 1.76 3.76 -3.03
CA SER A 119 2.68 2.64 -2.79
C SER A 119 2.85 1.70 -3.99
N GLN A 120 1.86 1.66 -4.90
CA GLN A 120 1.97 0.91 -6.15
C GLN A 120 2.79 1.71 -7.18
N GLY A 121 2.53 3.01 -7.30
CA GLY A 121 3.31 3.88 -8.19
C GLY A 121 4.79 3.96 -7.82
N VAL A 122 5.11 3.96 -6.52
CA VAL A 122 6.50 3.86 -6.03
C VAL A 122 7.21 2.60 -6.52
N LYS A 123 6.48 1.51 -6.86
CA LYS A 123 7.08 0.30 -7.44
C LYS A 123 7.15 0.37 -8.96
N ASP A 124 6.15 0.94 -9.59
CA ASP A 124 5.98 0.90 -11.04
C ASP A 124 6.72 2.03 -11.77
N PHE A 125 6.96 3.15 -11.08
CA PHE A 125 7.56 4.37 -11.64
C PHE A 125 8.84 4.77 -10.91
N SER A 126 9.59 3.82 -10.38
CA SER A 126 10.85 4.07 -9.68
C SER A 126 12.06 3.59 -10.43
N VAL A 127 13.13 4.38 -10.40
CA VAL A 127 14.47 3.99 -10.80
C VAL A 127 15.36 3.91 -9.55
N PRO A 128 16.03 2.78 -9.28
CA PRO A 128 16.96 2.68 -8.15
C PRO A 128 18.10 3.68 -8.29
N VAL A 129 18.47 4.29 -7.15
CA VAL A 129 19.62 5.18 -7.06
C VAL A 129 20.77 4.40 -6.41
N GLY A 130 21.88 4.29 -7.14
CA GLY A 130 23.09 3.63 -6.66
C GLY A 130 23.73 4.37 -5.48
N LEU A 131 24.51 3.66 -4.67
CA LEU A 131 25.22 4.25 -3.54
C LEU A 131 26.33 5.22 -3.97
N ASP A 132 26.85 5.04 -5.18
CA ASP A 132 27.91 5.88 -5.73
C ASP A 132 27.35 7.18 -6.33
N SER A 133 26.02 7.31 -6.40
CA SER A 133 25.35 8.55 -6.81
C SER A 133 25.51 9.61 -5.74
N LYS A 134 25.99 10.80 -6.14
CA LYS A 134 26.07 11.99 -5.28
C LYS A 134 24.70 12.64 -5.10
N VAL A 135 23.83 11.97 -4.37
CA VAL A 135 22.50 12.47 -4.00
C VAL A 135 22.66 13.52 -2.90
N LYS A 136 21.92 14.62 -2.97
CA LYS A 136 21.87 15.62 -1.89
C LYS A 136 20.42 15.89 -1.54
N VAL A 137 19.99 15.43 -0.39
CA VAL A 137 18.62 15.59 0.07
C VAL A 137 18.47 16.93 0.80
N ASP A 138 17.65 17.82 0.24
CA ASP A 138 17.40 19.15 0.80
C ASP A 138 16.34 19.11 1.93
N LEU A 139 15.39 18.18 1.83
CA LEU A 139 14.31 18.02 2.78
C LEU A 139 13.96 16.54 2.99
N VAL A 140 13.84 16.14 4.25
CA VAL A 140 13.41 14.79 4.66
C VAL A 140 12.00 14.85 5.24
N VAL A 141 11.09 14.00 4.75
CA VAL A 141 9.75 13.81 5.32
C VAL A 141 9.64 12.39 5.87
N VAL A 142 9.45 12.28 7.19
CA VAL A 142 9.47 11.02 7.95
C VAL A 142 8.14 10.74 8.64
N GLY A 143 7.71 9.48 8.63
CA GLY A 143 6.51 9.03 9.32
C GLY A 143 6.75 8.75 10.81
N SER A 144 5.79 9.10 11.67
CA SER A 144 5.92 8.92 13.12
C SER A 144 4.66 8.35 13.77
N VAL A 145 4.83 7.62 14.88
CA VAL A 145 3.73 7.18 15.74
C VAL A 145 3.44 8.25 16.79
N ALA A 146 4.45 8.79 17.46
CA ALA A 146 4.29 9.88 18.42
C ALA A 146 5.41 10.90 18.25
N VAL A 147 5.11 12.17 18.54
CA VAL A 147 6.07 13.29 18.46
C VAL A 147 5.81 14.26 19.60
N SER A 148 6.86 14.95 20.05
CA SER A 148 6.72 16.06 21.00
C SER A 148 6.99 17.39 20.32
N GLU A 149 6.42 18.48 20.86
CA GLU A 149 6.70 19.83 20.36
C GLU A 149 8.19 20.21 20.49
N LYS A 150 8.96 19.48 21.31
CA LYS A 150 10.44 19.58 21.41
C LYS A 150 11.21 18.89 20.27
N GLY A 151 10.51 18.24 19.32
CA GLY A 151 11.14 17.55 18.17
C GLY A 151 11.56 16.11 18.42
N LEU A 152 11.22 15.55 19.59
CA LEU A 152 11.42 14.12 19.88
C LEU A 152 10.43 13.27 19.09
N ARG A 153 10.86 12.10 18.62
CA ARG A 153 10.09 11.25 17.72
C ARG A 153 10.12 9.80 18.15
N ILE A 154 8.97 9.12 18.04
CA ILE A 154 8.86 7.67 18.16
C ILE A 154 8.30 7.12 16.84
N GLY A 155 9.11 6.34 16.13
CA GLY A 155 8.71 5.59 14.95
C GLY A 155 7.94 4.29 15.28
N LYS A 156 7.59 3.51 14.25
CA LYS A 156 6.84 2.24 14.40
C LYS A 156 7.54 1.13 15.18
N GLY A 157 8.87 1.21 15.35
CA GLY A 157 9.64 0.32 16.23
C GLY A 157 10.70 -0.56 15.56
N GLU A 158 10.75 -0.61 14.22
CA GLU A 158 11.78 -1.41 13.52
C GLU A 158 13.13 -0.69 13.36
N GLY A 159 13.21 0.61 13.66
CA GLY A 159 14.45 1.41 13.53
C GLY A 159 14.90 1.72 12.09
N PHE A 160 14.12 1.34 11.07
CA PHE A 160 14.52 1.55 9.67
C PHE A 160 14.72 3.01 9.29
N ALA A 161 13.83 3.92 9.69
CA ALA A 161 13.93 5.33 9.34
C ALA A 161 15.16 6.00 9.99
N ASP A 162 15.47 5.60 11.21
CA ASP A 162 16.61 6.10 11.98
C ASP A 162 17.94 5.60 11.37
N LEU A 163 18.00 4.30 11.04
CA LEU A 163 19.13 3.69 10.34
C LEU A 163 19.33 4.30 8.94
N GLU A 164 18.25 4.47 8.19
CA GLU A 164 18.29 5.10 6.87
C GLU A 164 18.87 6.51 6.94
N TYR A 165 18.48 7.30 7.95
CA TYR A 165 19.08 8.62 8.16
C TYR A 165 20.57 8.53 8.46
N GLY A 166 20.99 7.61 9.34
CA GLY A 166 22.41 7.37 9.60
C GLY A 166 23.19 7.01 8.34
N MET A 167 22.61 6.19 7.46
CA MET A 167 23.21 5.85 6.16
C MET A 167 23.30 7.05 5.22
N MET A 168 22.26 7.91 5.19
CA MET A 168 22.30 9.15 4.42
C MET A 168 23.44 10.06 4.86
N VAL A 169 23.72 10.14 6.17
CA VAL A 169 24.84 10.91 6.72
C VAL A 169 26.17 10.30 6.29
N SER A 170 26.35 8.98 6.42
CA SER A 170 27.57 8.28 5.99
C SER A 170 27.84 8.45 4.49
N MET A 171 26.80 8.58 3.67
CA MET A 171 26.91 8.85 2.23
C MET A 171 27.08 10.34 1.89
N GLY A 172 27.05 11.24 2.87
CA GLY A 172 27.07 12.69 2.65
C GLY A 172 25.82 13.24 1.97
N ALA A 173 24.74 12.47 1.90
CA ALA A 173 23.47 12.85 1.27
C ALA A 173 22.65 13.81 2.13
N VAL A 174 22.84 13.77 3.46
CA VAL A 174 22.28 14.72 4.42
C VAL A 174 23.35 15.19 5.39
N ASN A 175 23.11 16.30 6.07
CA ASN A 175 23.93 16.81 7.16
C ASN A 175 23.04 17.38 8.28
N GLU A 176 23.64 17.92 9.34
CA GLU A 176 22.91 18.46 10.50
C GLU A 176 21.92 19.58 10.13
N SER A 177 22.22 20.36 9.09
CA SER A 177 21.35 21.43 8.59
C SER A 177 20.20 20.94 7.71
N THR A 178 20.20 19.68 7.27
CA THR A 178 19.09 19.11 6.50
C THR A 178 17.83 19.10 7.35
N VAL A 179 16.76 19.73 6.85
CA VAL A 179 15.49 19.84 7.58
C VAL A 179 14.71 18.52 7.53
N VAL A 180 14.16 18.13 8.68
CA VAL A 180 13.34 16.93 8.86
C VAL A 180 11.93 17.34 9.28
N VAL A 181 10.95 16.99 8.45
CA VAL A 181 9.52 17.22 8.67
C VAL A 181 8.86 15.89 9.01
N THR A 182 7.93 15.92 9.96
CA THR A 182 7.01 14.81 10.19
C THR A 182 5.56 15.25 10.07
N ILE A 183 4.71 14.32 9.63
CA ILE A 183 3.29 14.56 9.36
C ILE A 183 2.50 13.56 10.19
N VAL A 184 1.68 14.08 11.10
CA VAL A 184 0.94 13.29 12.09
C VAL A 184 -0.44 13.87 12.36
N HIS A 185 -1.33 13.11 12.98
CA HIS A 185 -2.57 13.64 13.53
C HIS A 185 -2.30 14.47 14.80
N ASP A 186 -3.18 15.41 15.13
CA ASP A 186 -3.04 16.25 16.33
C ASP A 186 -2.90 15.43 17.63
N CYS A 187 -3.59 14.29 17.73
CA CYS A 187 -3.50 13.39 18.90
C CYS A 187 -2.15 12.67 19.06
N GLN A 188 -1.32 12.66 18.02
CA GLN A 188 0.01 12.06 18.05
C GLN A 188 1.07 13.04 18.58
N VAL A 189 0.70 14.32 18.78
CA VAL A 189 1.55 15.34 19.40
C VAL A 189 1.34 15.31 20.91
N MET A 190 2.39 14.96 21.66
CA MET A 190 2.35 14.77 23.11
C MET A 190 3.72 14.96 23.75
N ASP A 191 3.77 15.15 25.07
CA ASP A 191 5.03 15.26 25.79
C ASP A 191 5.70 13.89 25.93
N LEU A 192 6.78 13.68 25.18
CA LEU A 192 7.58 12.47 25.23
C LEU A 192 8.69 12.62 26.29
N PRO A 193 8.91 11.60 27.15
CA PRO A 193 10.06 11.59 28.06
C PRO A 193 11.38 11.58 27.28
N GLU A 194 12.28 12.50 27.62
CA GLU A 194 13.56 12.67 26.93
C GLU A 194 14.49 11.46 27.12
N GLU A 195 14.39 10.79 28.26
CA GLU A 195 15.16 9.58 28.60
C GLU A 195 14.85 8.38 27.69
N LEU A 196 13.72 8.40 26.98
CA LEU A 196 13.42 7.38 25.97
C LEU A 196 14.18 7.61 24.67
N ILE A 197 14.68 8.81 24.42
CA ILE A 197 15.31 9.17 23.15
C ILE A 197 16.81 8.88 23.25
N GLU A 198 17.30 8.10 22.31
CA GLU A 198 18.69 7.71 22.22
C GLU A 198 19.39 8.46 21.09
N SER A 199 20.73 8.46 21.11
CA SER A 199 21.58 9.13 20.11
C SER A 199 21.36 8.71 18.64
N HIS A 200 20.67 7.59 18.41
CA HIS A 200 20.35 7.11 17.06
C HIS A 200 18.95 7.48 16.61
N ASP A 201 18.05 7.92 17.50
CA ASP A 201 16.68 8.27 17.13
C ASP A 201 16.67 9.60 16.36
N LEU A 202 16.02 9.60 15.19
CA LEU A 202 15.91 10.78 14.36
C LEU A 202 14.94 11.81 14.97
N THR A 203 15.44 13.00 15.26
CA THR A 203 14.67 14.17 15.68
C THR A 203 14.06 14.92 14.49
N VAL A 204 13.05 15.76 14.75
CA VAL A 204 12.31 16.49 13.71
C VAL A 204 12.33 17.99 13.98
N ASP A 205 12.46 18.78 12.92
CA ASP A 205 12.46 20.25 12.95
C ASP A 205 11.05 20.83 12.81
N TYR A 206 10.18 20.13 12.07
CA TYR A 206 8.79 20.54 11.83
C TYR A 206 7.80 19.40 12.05
N ILE A 207 6.67 19.73 12.66
CA ILE A 207 5.51 18.84 12.81
C ILE A 207 4.32 19.46 12.11
N LEU A 208 3.78 18.74 11.11
CA LEU A 208 2.59 19.14 10.37
C LEU A 208 1.41 18.30 10.82
N THR A 209 0.37 18.97 11.31
CA THR A 209 -0.91 18.35 11.65
C THR A 209 -2.03 18.92 10.79
N PRO A 210 -3.24 18.31 10.77
CA PRO A 210 -4.39 18.91 10.11
C PRO A 210 -4.69 20.34 10.57
N THR A 211 -4.44 20.67 11.84
CA THR A 211 -4.80 21.99 12.40
C THR A 211 -3.66 23.00 12.43
N ARG A 212 -2.39 22.57 12.53
CA ARG A 212 -1.25 23.49 12.73
C ARG A 212 0.07 23.04 12.10
N VAL A 213 1.00 23.97 12.01
CA VAL A 213 2.42 23.77 11.69
C VAL A 213 3.21 24.15 12.94
N ILE A 214 4.11 23.29 13.40
CA ILE A 214 4.92 23.50 14.59
C ILE A 214 6.39 23.42 14.21
N GLU A 215 7.14 24.49 14.45
CA GLU A 215 8.60 24.48 14.40
C GLU A 215 9.14 24.11 15.79
N THR A 216 9.91 23.02 15.88
CA THR A 216 10.25 22.39 17.17
C THR A 216 11.45 23.04 17.86
N LYS A 217 12.34 23.66 17.08
CA LYS A 217 13.63 24.20 17.56
C LYS A 217 14.38 23.18 18.42
N CYS A 218 14.36 21.92 17.97
CA CYS A 218 14.90 20.78 18.71
C CYS A 218 16.35 21.03 19.12
N GLN A 219 16.66 20.82 20.40
CA GLN A 219 18.00 20.96 20.96
C GLN A 219 18.80 19.65 20.91
N THR A 220 18.11 18.52 20.68
CA THR A 220 18.73 17.21 20.56
C THR A 220 19.30 17.05 19.15
N PRO A 221 20.60 16.74 19.00
CA PRO A 221 21.22 16.62 17.69
C PRO A 221 20.62 15.44 16.90
N LYS A 222 20.57 15.60 15.57
CA LYS A 222 20.23 14.50 14.66
C LYS A 222 21.35 13.44 14.68
N PRO A 223 21.05 12.17 14.33
CA PRO A 223 22.08 11.14 14.23
C PRO A 223 23.23 11.57 13.30
N GLN A 224 24.46 11.34 13.74
CA GLN A 224 25.68 11.79 13.04
C GLN A 224 26.28 10.72 12.10
N GLY A 225 25.53 9.65 11.84
CA GLY A 225 25.99 8.52 11.05
C GLY A 225 25.45 7.19 11.57
N ILE A 226 25.98 6.10 11.04
CA ILE A 226 25.69 4.75 11.50
C ILE A 226 26.43 4.49 12.83
N ILE A 227 25.69 4.06 13.85
CA ILE A 227 26.28 3.61 15.13
C ILE A 227 26.46 2.09 15.05
N TRP A 228 27.60 1.63 14.54
CA TRP A 228 27.87 0.20 14.28
C TRP A 228 27.73 -0.67 15.54
N THR A 229 28.09 -0.15 16.70
CA THR A 229 27.96 -0.85 17.99
C THR A 229 26.51 -1.11 18.40
N LYS A 230 25.52 -0.46 17.78
CA LYS A 230 24.09 -0.71 17.96
C LYS A 230 23.49 -1.63 16.89
N LEU A 231 24.30 -2.09 15.92
CA LEU A 231 23.90 -3.03 14.89
C LEU A 231 24.38 -4.43 15.25
N ASP A 232 23.43 -5.38 15.25
CA ASP A 232 23.73 -6.79 15.36
C ASP A 232 24.14 -7.39 14.00
N PRO A 233 24.85 -8.53 13.97
CA PRO A 233 25.22 -9.21 12.73
C PRO A 233 24.01 -9.62 11.86
N GLU A 234 22.86 -9.92 12.47
CA GLU A 234 21.66 -10.36 11.75
C GLU A 234 21.08 -9.22 10.88
N LYS A 235 21.10 -7.98 11.37
CA LYS A 235 20.72 -6.78 10.61
C LYS A 235 21.67 -6.52 9.45
N LEU A 236 22.97 -6.74 9.65
CA LEU A 236 23.97 -6.61 8.59
C LEU A 236 23.73 -7.63 7.46
N GLU A 237 23.28 -8.84 7.77
CA GLU A 237 22.88 -9.83 6.76
C GLU A 237 21.58 -9.45 6.03
N LYS A 238 20.58 -8.94 6.78
CA LYS A 238 19.27 -8.58 6.22
C LYS A 238 19.30 -7.34 5.32
N ILE A 239 20.29 -6.48 5.49
CA ILE A 239 20.40 -5.19 4.81
C ILE A 239 21.75 -5.13 4.07
N PRO A 240 21.84 -5.63 2.82
CA PRO A 240 23.11 -5.77 2.09
C PRO A 240 23.89 -4.47 1.93
N VAL A 241 23.19 -3.35 1.81
CA VAL A 241 23.79 -2.01 1.70
C VAL A 241 24.65 -1.64 2.91
N LEU A 242 24.35 -2.15 4.11
CA LEU A 242 25.18 -1.92 5.28
C LEU A 242 26.56 -2.57 5.14
N LYS A 243 26.70 -3.70 4.44
CA LYS A 243 28.03 -4.34 4.24
C LYS A 243 28.95 -3.41 3.46
N LYS A 244 28.46 -2.87 2.34
CA LYS A 244 29.22 -1.91 1.52
C LYS A 244 29.54 -0.62 2.29
N LEU A 245 28.60 -0.09 3.08
CA LEU A 245 28.88 1.10 3.89
C LEU A 245 29.90 0.82 5.00
N ARG A 246 29.88 -0.38 5.57
CA ARG A 246 30.86 -0.80 6.59
C ARG A 246 32.27 -0.85 6.01
N GLU A 247 32.43 -1.47 4.85
CA GLU A 247 33.71 -1.55 4.13
C GLU A 247 34.24 -0.14 3.82
N LEU A 248 33.40 0.73 3.27
CA LEU A 248 33.79 2.12 2.96
C LEU A 248 34.20 2.93 4.20
N GLU A 249 33.50 2.75 5.32
CA GLU A 249 33.83 3.46 6.56
C GLU A 249 35.10 2.89 7.23
N GLU A 250 35.33 1.58 7.13
CA GLU A 250 36.56 0.92 7.57
C GLU A 250 37.77 1.40 6.76
N GLU A 251 37.64 1.49 5.42
CA GLU A 251 38.65 2.07 4.54
C GLU A 251 38.97 3.54 4.87
N CYS A 252 37.97 4.28 5.36
CA CYS A 252 38.14 5.65 5.85
C CYS A 252 38.68 5.73 7.28
N GLY A 253 39.00 4.60 7.92
CA GLY A 253 39.58 4.52 9.27
C GLY A 253 38.58 4.76 10.40
N LYS A 254 37.27 4.63 10.16
CA LYS A 254 36.25 4.71 11.22
C LYS A 254 36.14 3.38 11.97
N ASP A 255 35.72 3.45 13.23
CA ASP A 255 35.37 2.26 14.01
C ASP A 255 34.04 1.67 13.53
N VAL A 256 34.12 0.46 12.96
CA VAL A 256 32.98 -0.30 12.43
C VAL A 256 32.69 -1.56 13.24
N THR A 257 33.06 -1.54 14.52
CA THR A 257 32.79 -2.64 15.46
C THR A 257 31.29 -2.83 15.64
N LEU A 258 30.81 -4.05 15.39
CA LEU A 258 29.40 -4.40 15.57
C LEU A 258 29.08 -4.61 17.05
N GLY A 259 27.82 -4.37 17.40
CA GLY A 259 27.30 -4.75 18.70
C GLY A 259 27.30 -6.27 18.89
N VAL A 260 27.46 -6.70 20.14
CA VAL A 260 27.18 -8.09 20.49
C VAL A 260 25.69 -8.33 20.29
N ALA A 261 25.32 -9.40 19.58
CA ALA A 261 23.91 -9.80 19.48
C ALA A 261 23.37 -9.94 20.92
N PRO A 262 22.27 -9.27 21.29
CA PRO A 262 21.76 -9.40 22.64
C PRO A 262 21.46 -10.87 22.93
N GLU A 263 22.10 -11.43 23.96
CA GLU A 263 21.67 -12.68 24.56
C GLU A 263 20.31 -12.43 25.22
N GLY A 264 19.24 -12.62 24.45
CA GLY A 264 17.86 -12.58 24.92
C GLY A 264 17.43 -11.24 25.50
N THR A 265 16.84 -10.36 24.67
CA THR A 265 15.90 -9.36 25.20
C THR A 265 14.83 -9.02 24.18
N GLU A 266 13.59 -9.06 24.67
CA GLU A 266 12.29 -8.76 24.05
C GLU A 266 11.85 -9.71 22.90
N PRO A 267 10.68 -10.37 23.02
CA PRO A 267 10.20 -11.28 21.99
C PRO A 267 9.86 -10.48 20.73
N GLY A 268 10.79 -10.48 19.77
CA GLY A 268 10.43 -10.44 18.37
C GLY A 268 9.31 -11.47 18.16
N LEU A 269 8.23 -11.06 17.49
CA LEU A 269 7.07 -11.88 17.17
C LEU A 269 7.49 -13.20 16.51
N HIS A 270 7.82 -14.19 17.34
CA HIS A 270 7.80 -15.58 16.99
C HIS A 270 6.35 -15.93 16.75
N THR A 271 6.02 -16.17 15.48
CA THR A 271 4.80 -16.86 15.09
C THR A 271 4.89 -18.31 15.56
N GLY A 272 4.67 -18.51 16.86
CA GLY A 272 4.55 -19.81 17.51
C GLY A 272 3.36 -19.75 18.46
N GLN A 273 2.17 -20.07 17.95
CA GLN A 273 0.97 -20.17 18.77
C GLN A 273 1.12 -21.33 19.75
N THR A 274 1.43 -21.04 21.02
CA THR A 274 1.11 -21.94 22.11
C THR A 274 -0.40 -21.95 22.30
N LYS A 275 -1.00 -23.12 22.08
CA LYS A 275 -2.44 -23.37 22.24
C LYS A 275 -2.88 -23.01 23.67
N ARG A 276 -3.53 -21.87 23.85
CA ARG A 276 -4.31 -21.58 25.06
C ARG A 276 -5.63 -22.34 24.98
N PRO A 277 -6.06 -23.04 26.06
CA PRO A 277 -7.34 -23.73 26.06
C PRO A 277 -8.50 -22.70 26.01
N PRO A 278 -9.64 -23.05 25.40
CA PRO A 278 -10.74 -22.11 25.22
C PRO A 278 -11.35 -21.74 26.58
N ARG A 279 -11.32 -20.44 26.90
CA ARG A 279 -12.09 -19.85 27.99
C ARG A 279 -13.58 -20.08 27.73
N ARG A 280 -14.21 -20.93 28.54
CA ARG A 280 -15.66 -21.10 28.59
C ARG A 280 -16.30 -19.74 28.92
N ARG A 281 -17.22 -19.29 28.07
CA ARG A 281 -18.11 -18.16 28.37
C ARG A 281 -18.97 -18.53 29.60
N PRO A 282 -19.24 -17.61 30.54
CA PRO A 282 -20.19 -17.87 31.61
C PRO A 282 -21.57 -18.14 31.01
N ARG A 283 -22.15 -19.30 31.29
CA ARG A 283 -23.56 -19.57 31.02
C ARG A 283 -24.39 -18.68 31.95
N ARG A 284 -25.34 -17.95 31.35
CA ARG A 284 -26.49 -17.37 32.07
C ARG A 284 -27.16 -18.49 32.86
N ASN A 285 -27.30 -18.30 34.17
CA ASN A 285 -28.12 -19.16 35.01
C ASN A 285 -29.55 -19.14 34.49
N ILE A 286 -30.06 -20.31 34.12
CA ILE A 286 -31.49 -20.60 34.08
C ILE A 286 -31.83 -21.02 35.50
N GLN A 287 -32.45 -20.13 36.26
CA GLN A 287 -33.21 -20.50 37.45
C GLN A 287 -34.60 -20.93 36.97
N GLN A 288 -34.89 -22.21 37.19
CA GLN A 288 -36.25 -22.71 37.31
C GLN A 288 -36.80 -22.15 38.62
N ASP A 289 -37.88 -21.38 38.53
CA ASP A 289 -38.88 -21.29 39.58
C ASP A 289 -40.23 -21.38 38.86
N ASP A 290 -40.99 -22.40 39.21
CA ASP A 290 -42.39 -22.59 38.81
C ASP A 290 -43.25 -22.47 40.09
N GLU A 291 -44.50 -22.08 39.88
CA GLU A 291 -45.60 -21.90 40.84
C GLU A 291 -45.82 -20.50 41.48
N GLY A 292 -47.00 -19.94 41.18
CA GLY A 292 -47.83 -19.36 42.24
C GLY A 292 -48.35 -17.92 42.10
N GLU A 293 -49.33 -17.72 41.20
CA GLU A 293 -50.49 -16.81 41.34
C GLU A 293 -50.36 -15.33 41.80
N SER A 294 -50.87 -14.44 40.92
CA SER A 294 -51.99 -13.50 41.14
C SER A 294 -51.74 -11.98 40.96
N LYS A 295 -52.59 -11.42 40.06
CA LYS A 295 -53.24 -10.09 40.02
C LYS A 295 -52.38 -8.82 39.95
N GLN A 296 -52.53 -8.07 38.85
CA GLN A 296 -53.43 -6.91 38.68
C GLN A 296 -52.90 -5.89 37.64
N GLU A 297 -53.84 -5.34 36.90
CA GLU A 297 -53.71 -4.41 35.76
C GLU A 297 -53.04 -3.07 36.12
N LYS A 298 -52.35 -2.45 35.14
CA LYS A 298 -52.67 -1.09 34.67
C LYS A 298 -51.93 -0.69 33.38
N ILE A 299 -52.62 0.18 32.65
CA ILE A 299 -52.49 0.65 31.28
C ILE A 299 -51.42 1.74 31.09
N GLY A 300 -50.87 1.80 29.87
CA GLY A 300 -50.37 3.02 29.19
C GLY A 300 -48.86 3.00 28.91
N ASP A 301 -48.32 3.43 27.77
CA ASP A 301 -48.77 3.84 26.43
C ASP A 301 -47.49 3.92 25.56
N SER A 302 -47.66 3.97 24.23
CA SER A 302 -46.72 4.41 23.18
C SER A 302 -45.80 3.38 22.47
N ASP A 303 -46.22 3.13 21.22
CA ASP A 303 -45.47 3.23 19.96
C ASP A 303 -44.22 2.38 19.71
N GLN A 304 -44.40 1.27 18.97
CA GLN A 304 -43.47 0.86 17.91
C GLN A 304 -44.17 0.07 16.79
N LYS A 305 -44.12 0.56 15.54
CA LYS A 305 -44.06 -0.31 14.35
C LYS A 305 -43.13 0.27 13.26
N PRO A 306 -42.46 -0.60 12.48
CA PRO A 306 -41.25 -0.28 11.75
C PRO A 306 -41.53 0.17 10.32
N ARG A 307 -40.73 1.09 9.78
CA ARG A 307 -40.76 1.44 8.35
C ARG A 307 -39.49 0.99 7.62
N GLN A 308 -39.74 0.14 6.64
CA GLN A 308 -38.85 -0.39 5.62
C GLN A 308 -38.28 0.74 4.75
N ARG A 309 -37.01 0.61 4.34
CA ARG A 309 -36.36 1.51 3.37
C ARG A 309 -36.53 0.96 1.94
N PRO A 310 -36.99 1.76 0.95
CA PRO A 310 -36.98 1.35 -0.45
C PRO A 310 -35.63 1.66 -1.15
N PRO A 311 -35.36 1.01 -2.31
CA PRO A 311 -34.05 1.00 -2.97
C PRO A 311 -33.77 2.26 -3.82
N ARG A 312 -32.48 2.56 -3.98
CA ARG A 312 -31.94 3.75 -4.66
C ARG A 312 -31.90 3.55 -6.18
N VAL A 313 -32.62 4.40 -6.91
CA VAL A 313 -32.67 4.46 -8.37
C VAL A 313 -31.42 5.15 -8.95
N ARG A 314 -30.94 4.57 -10.05
CA ARG A 314 -29.80 4.97 -10.89
C ARG A 314 -30.23 6.15 -11.79
N LYS A 315 -29.45 7.23 -11.87
CA LYS A 315 -29.74 8.37 -12.77
C LYS A 315 -28.59 8.57 -13.77
N GLU A 316 -28.84 8.19 -15.02
CA GLU A 316 -28.12 8.70 -16.19
C GLU A 316 -28.75 10.02 -16.64
N GLY A 317 -27.94 10.84 -17.31
CA GLY A 317 -28.16 12.27 -17.46
C GLY A 317 -29.01 12.73 -18.64
N ARG A 318 -29.00 14.06 -18.84
CA ARG A 318 -29.19 14.80 -20.09
C ARG A 318 -28.84 16.26 -19.81
N GLY A 319 -28.08 16.87 -20.74
CA GLY A 319 -27.75 18.30 -20.73
C GLY A 319 -28.86 19.16 -21.33
N ASP A 320 -28.70 20.48 -21.28
CA ASP A 320 -28.41 21.35 -22.44
C ASP A 320 -28.65 22.84 -22.07
N GLY A 321 -28.00 23.75 -22.82
CA GLY A 321 -28.19 25.20 -22.84
C GLY A 321 -27.08 25.96 -22.10
N GLY A 322 -26.22 26.78 -22.70
CA GLY A 322 -26.31 27.51 -23.97
C GLY A 322 -25.94 28.97 -23.66
N GLY A 323 -24.95 29.54 -24.35
CA GLY A 323 -24.52 30.93 -24.13
C GLY A 323 -23.21 31.27 -24.85
N GLU A 324 -23.37 31.74 -26.08
CA GLU A 324 -22.35 32.22 -27.02
C GLU A 324 -21.59 33.47 -26.52
N ASN A 325 -20.34 33.61 -26.96
CA ASN A 325 -19.91 34.85 -27.61
C ASN A 325 -18.67 34.66 -28.49
N ASP A 326 -18.79 35.20 -29.70
CA ASP A 326 -17.88 35.18 -30.83
C ASP A 326 -16.54 35.89 -30.61
N ARG A 327 -15.50 35.42 -31.33
CA ARG A 327 -14.78 36.20 -32.37
C ARG A 327 -13.59 35.42 -32.98
N GLU A 328 -13.91 34.73 -34.06
CA GLU A 328 -13.35 34.80 -35.42
C GLU A 328 -11.90 35.23 -35.79
N PHE A 329 -11.39 34.47 -36.78
CA PHE A 329 -10.36 34.70 -37.82
C PHE A 329 -8.87 34.79 -37.39
N ASN A 330 -7.92 34.04 -37.98
CA ASN A 330 -7.72 33.89 -39.42
C ASN A 330 -6.94 32.62 -39.84
N LYS A 331 -7.33 32.06 -40.99
CA LYS A 331 -6.66 30.98 -41.76
C LYS A 331 -5.54 31.55 -42.64
N ARG A 332 -4.47 30.77 -42.85
CA ARG A 332 -3.61 30.58 -44.06
C ARG A 332 -2.45 29.67 -43.60
N GLY A 333 -2.02 28.59 -44.22
CA GLY A 333 -2.20 28.03 -45.56
C GLY A 333 -0.81 27.77 -46.19
N ARG A 334 -0.53 26.51 -46.59
CA ARG A 334 0.63 25.97 -47.37
C ARG A 334 1.93 25.74 -46.58
N GLY A 335 2.75 24.72 -46.79
CA GLY A 335 2.82 23.57 -47.73
C GLY A 335 4.07 22.75 -47.32
N GLY A 336 4.02 21.42 -47.24
CA GLY A 336 4.56 20.52 -48.26
C GLY A 336 6.10 20.52 -48.38
N ARG A 337 6.78 19.45 -47.92
CA ARG A 337 7.77 18.69 -48.70
C ARG A 337 8.23 17.40 -48.00
N ARG A 338 8.12 16.32 -48.77
CA ARG A 338 8.76 15.01 -48.60
C ARG A 338 10.27 15.12 -48.86
N GLY A 339 11.04 14.25 -48.22
CA GLY A 339 12.41 13.92 -48.60
C GLY A 339 12.71 12.49 -48.17
N ASP A 340 12.59 11.56 -49.11
CA ASP A 340 13.23 10.23 -49.07
C ASP A 340 14.75 10.40 -49.04
N ASN A 341 15.46 9.53 -48.31
CA ASN A 341 16.67 8.93 -48.84
C ASN A 341 16.99 7.61 -48.14
N MET A 342 17.38 6.65 -48.97
CA MET A 342 17.65 5.25 -48.72
C MET A 342 19.12 4.97 -49.06
N ARG A 343 19.69 3.92 -48.45
CA ARG A 343 21.03 3.29 -48.64
C ARG A 343 22.14 3.86 -47.74
N GLU A 344 23.07 3.09 -47.18
CA GLU A 344 23.42 1.67 -47.33
C GLU A 344 24.14 1.18 -46.06
N LYS A 345 24.28 -0.13 -45.92
CA LYS A 345 24.93 -0.84 -44.82
C LYS A 345 26.41 -0.46 -44.69
N ASP A 346 26.91 -0.45 -43.46
CA ASP A 346 28.18 -1.10 -43.11
C ASP A 346 28.10 -1.66 -41.68
N GLN A 347 28.57 -2.89 -41.54
CA GLN A 347 28.74 -3.63 -40.29
C GLN A 347 30.12 -3.28 -39.72
N GLU A 348 30.23 -2.98 -38.43
CA GLU A 348 31.27 -3.54 -37.57
C GLU A 348 31.01 -3.22 -36.08
N GLU A 349 31.62 -4.04 -35.24
CA GLU A 349 31.25 -4.42 -33.88
C GLU A 349 31.51 -3.35 -32.81
N GLY A 350 30.74 -3.42 -31.72
CA GLY A 350 30.97 -2.61 -30.52
C GLY A 350 29.97 -2.95 -29.41
N ALA A 351 30.31 -3.94 -28.60
CA ALA A 351 29.52 -4.39 -27.46
C ALA A 351 29.25 -3.24 -26.47
N SER A 352 27.97 -2.98 -26.21
CA SER A 352 27.50 -2.17 -25.08
C SER A 352 26.28 -2.87 -24.49
N GLU A 353 26.49 -3.55 -23.38
CA GLU A 353 25.45 -4.28 -22.65
C GLU A 353 24.51 -3.28 -21.95
N VAL A 354 23.31 -3.15 -22.50
CA VAL A 354 22.18 -2.48 -21.88
C VAL A 354 21.51 -3.45 -20.90
N PRO A 355 21.22 -3.09 -19.63
CA PRO A 355 20.53 -3.99 -18.73
C PRO A 355 19.10 -4.18 -19.21
N THR A 356 18.79 -5.39 -19.66
CA THR A 356 17.48 -5.79 -20.15
C THR A 356 16.48 -5.79 -19.00
N GLN A 357 15.36 -5.07 -19.23
CA GLN A 357 14.09 -5.35 -18.56
C GLN A 357 13.87 -6.86 -18.53
N ARG A 358 13.67 -7.44 -17.35
CA ARG A 358 13.22 -8.83 -17.21
C ARG A 358 11.87 -8.98 -17.90
N ARG A 359 11.88 -9.32 -19.18
CA ARG A 359 10.71 -9.81 -19.89
C ARG A 359 10.28 -11.09 -19.20
N LEU A 360 9.04 -11.12 -18.71
CA LEU A 360 8.39 -12.36 -18.29
C LEU A 360 8.40 -13.34 -19.47
N PRO A 361 8.55 -14.66 -19.25
CA PRO A 361 8.52 -15.65 -20.31
C PRO A 361 7.25 -15.50 -21.16
N LEU A 362 7.36 -15.69 -22.48
CA LEU A 362 6.28 -15.51 -23.45
C LEU A 362 5.09 -16.48 -23.26
N SER A 363 5.27 -17.52 -22.43
CA SER A 363 4.23 -18.44 -21.99
C SER A 363 4.43 -18.78 -20.52
N VAL A 364 3.39 -18.64 -19.72
CA VAL A 364 3.35 -19.15 -18.34
C VAL A 364 2.33 -20.27 -18.25
N THR A 365 2.60 -21.27 -17.43
CA THR A 365 1.62 -22.31 -17.09
C THR A 365 1.02 -22.01 -15.73
N THR A 366 -0.30 -21.93 -15.66
CA THR A 366 -1.00 -21.53 -14.43
C THR A 366 -1.59 -22.74 -13.72
N VAL A 367 -1.29 -22.90 -12.43
CA VAL A 367 -1.99 -23.80 -11.51
C VAL A 367 -3.09 -23.01 -10.80
N TYR A 368 -4.31 -23.52 -10.85
CA TYR A 368 -5.46 -23.05 -10.10
C TYR A 368 -5.49 -23.70 -8.72
N LEU A 369 -5.75 -22.88 -7.69
CA LEU A 369 -6.05 -23.33 -6.34
C LEU A 369 -7.47 -22.91 -5.97
N GLY A 370 -8.35 -23.88 -5.75
CA GLY A 370 -9.73 -23.71 -5.28
C GLY A 370 -9.91 -24.15 -3.82
N GLY A 371 -11.11 -23.90 -3.28
CA GLY A 371 -11.47 -24.34 -1.92
C GLY A 371 -10.81 -23.53 -0.80
N ILE A 372 -10.32 -22.32 -1.10
CA ILE A 372 -9.63 -21.48 -0.12
C ILE A 372 -10.61 -20.95 0.94
N PRO A 373 -10.43 -21.24 2.24
CA PRO A 373 -11.34 -20.78 3.29
C PRO A 373 -11.42 -19.25 3.39
N ALA A 374 -12.60 -18.72 3.75
CA ALA A 374 -12.84 -17.27 3.88
C ALA A 374 -11.88 -16.54 4.85
N GLY A 375 -11.33 -17.26 5.82
CA GLY A 375 -10.39 -16.74 6.82
C GLY A 375 -8.91 -16.97 6.50
N LEU A 376 -8.59 -17.76 5.46
CA LEU A 376 -7.20 -18.07 5.12
C LEU A 376 -6.50 -16.82 4.58
N ARG A 377 -5.41 -16.39 5.20
CA ARG A 377 -4.65 -15.23 4.70
C ARG A 377 -3.73 -15.64 3.57
N VAL A 378 -3.50 -14.74 2.61
CA VAL A 378 -2.52 -14.95 1.53
C VAL A 378 -1.11 -15.24 2.06
N SER A 379 -0.76 -14.73 3.24
CA SER A 379 0.52 -15.03 3.90
C SER A 379 0.63 -16.50 4.33
N GLU A 380 -0.47 -17.10 4.80
CA GLU A 380 -0.51 -18.52 5.18
C GLU A 380 -0.34 -19.40 3.94
N LEU A 381 -1.04 -19.08 2.84
CA LEU A 381 -0.83 -19.77 1.57
C LEU A 381 0.62 -19.63 1.09
N LYS A 382 1.22 -18.42 1.14
CA LYS A 382 2.61 -18.21 0.73
C LYS A 382 3.62 -18.99 1.57
N THR A 383 3.34 -19.20 2.85
CA THR A 383 4.19 -20.04 3.71
C THR A 383 4.07 -21.50 3.30
N ALA A 384 2.85 -22.01 3.12
CA ALA A 384 2.61 -23.38 2.66
C ALA A 384 3.25 -23.68 1.30
N LEU A 385 3.17 -22.74 0.35
CA LEU A 385 3.83 -22.87 -0.96
C LEU A 385 5.36 -22.95 -0.85
N ARG A 386 5.97 -22.26 0.12
CA ARG A 386 7.42 -22.37 0.36
C ARG A 386 7.80 -23.70 1.01
N GLU A 387 7.03 -24.16 1.99
CA GLU A 387 7.26 -25.44 2.68
C GLU A 387 7.13 -26.64 1.73
N ARG A 388 6.31 -26.51 0.69
CA ARG A 388 6.11 -27.52 -0.37
C ARG A 388 6.99 -27.29 -1.61
N GLU A 389 7.94 -26.36 -1.54
CA GLU A 389 8.81 -25.98 -2.66
C GLU A 389 8.07 -25.56 -3.97
N ALA A 390 6.78 -25.23 -3.86
CA ALA A 390 5.89 -24.87 -4.96
C ALA A 390 5.77 -23.34 -5.10
N ILE A 391 6.90 -22.64 -5.25
CA ILE A 391 6.93 -21.16 -5.29
C ILE A 391 6.67 -20.67 -6.72
N PRO A 392 5.57 -19.95 -6.99
CA PRO A 392 5.29 -19.43 -8.34
C PRO A 392 6.07 -18.15 -8.66
N LEU A 393 6.22 -17.85 -9.94
CA LEU A 393 6.69 -16.54 -10.43
C LEU A 393 5.71 -15.43 -10.04
N ARG A 394 4.41 -15.73 -10.11
CA ARG A 394 3.34 -14.81 -9.76
C ARG A 394 2.21 -15.56 -9.06
N LEU A 395 1.76 -15.01 -7.94
CA LEU A 395 0.58 -15.47 -7.22
C LEU A 395 -0.51 -14.41 -7.32
N THR A 396 -1.63 -14.75 -7.95
CA THR A 396 -2.84 -13.94 -8.00
C THR A 396 -3.82 -14.45 -6.96
N TRP A 397 -4.02 -13.67 -5.90
CA TRP A 397 -4.89 -14.04 -4.78
C TRP A 397 -6.30 -13.49 -4.96
N GLN A 398 -7.30 -14.36 -4.87
CA GLN A 398 -8.72 -13.98 -4.92
C GLN A 398 -9.48 -14.64 -3.76
N GLY A 399 -9.07 -14.34 -2.52
CA GLY A 399 -9.64 -14.95 -1.32
C GLY A 399 -11.15 -14.72 -1.13
N ALA A 400 -11.69 -13.58 -1.59
CA ALA A 400 -13.14 -13.35 -1.59
C ALA A 400 -13.91 -14.27 -2.55
N GLN A 401 -13.23 -14.89 -3.51
CA GLN A 401 -13.76 -15.87 -4.46
C GLN A 401 -13.26 -17.28 -4.15
N HIS A 402 -12.64 -17.48 -2.98
CA HIS A 402 -12.14 -18.78 -2.52
C HIS A 402 -11.15 -19.46 -3.48
N ARG A 403 -10.36 -18.65 -4.20
CA ARG A 403 -9.41 -19.15 -5.20
C ARG A 403 -8.11 -18.35 -5.32
N ALA A 404 -7.09 -18.98 -5.90
CA ALA A 404 -5.84 -18.36 -6.28
C ALA A 404 -5.29 -18.96 -7.58
N PHE A 405 -4.41 -18.22 -8.24
CA PHE A 405 -3.72 -18.65 -9.47
C PHE A 405 -2.22 -18.50 -9.28
N LEU A 406 -1.48 -19.56 -9.62
CA LEU A 406 -0.03 -19.66 -9.47
C LEU A 406 0.60 -19.81 -10.86
N ASP A 407 1.33 -18.81 -11.31
CA ASP A 407 1.97 -18.83 -12.63
C ASP A 407 3.42 -19.34 -12.51
N TYR A 408 3.77 -20.33 -13.32
CA TYR A 408 5.11 -20.92 -13.42
C TYR A 408 5.73 -20.67 -14.80
N SER A 409 7.06 -20.74 -14.86
CA SER A 409 7.87 -20.47 -16.06
C SER A 409 7.55 -21.39 -17.23
N ASP A 410 7.17 -22.64 -16.92
CA ASP A 410 6.99 -23.71 -17.89
C ASP A 410 6.02 -24.78 -17.36
N PRO A 411 5.51 -25.67 -18.22
CA PRO A 411 4.60 -26.74 -17.82
C PRO A 411 5.18 -27.73 -16.80
N GLN A 412 6.48 -28.03 -16.87
CA GLN A 412 7.12 -29.02 -15.99
C GLN A 412 7.19 -28.51 -14.54
N ALA A 413 7.55 -27.23 -14.36
CA ALA A 413 7.51 -26.57 -13.06
C ALA A 413 6.09 -26.49 -12.48
N ALA A 414 5.07 -26.29 -13.33
CA ALA A 414 3.67 -26.30 -12.90
C ALA A 414 3.19 -27.70 -12.48
N GLU A 415 3.67 -28.76 -13.13
CA GLU A 415 3.32 -30.15 -12.83
C GLU A 415 3.95 -30.60 -11.51
N VAL A 416 5.24 -30.31 -11.28
CA VAL A 416 5.91 -30.56 -9.99
C VAL A 416 5.22 -29.82 -8.83
N ALA A 417 4.82 -28.57 -9.08
CA ALA A 417 4.05 -27.80 -8.10
C ALA A 417 2.66 -28.40 -7.87
N LEU A 418 1.98 -28.89 -8.92
CA LEU A 418 0.67 -29.50 -8.80
C LEU A 418 0.71 -30.76 -7.91
N GLU A 419 1.67 -31.65 -8.15
CA GLU A 419 1.89 -32.86 -7.35
C GLU A 419 2.15 -32.50 -5.88
N SER A 420 2.98 -31.48 -5.65
CA SER A 420 3.33 -31.01 -4.30
C SER A 420 2.14 -30.40 -3.54
N LEU A 421 1.08 -30.00 -4.25
CA LEU A 421 -0.09 -29.29 -3.71
C LEU A 421 -1.37 -30.15 -3.65
N GLN A 422 -1.36 -31.37 -4.19
CA GLN A 422 -2.55 -32.21 -4.35
C GLN A 422 -3.19 -32.62 -3.00
N ASP A 423 -2.40 -32.69 -1.93
CA ASP A 423 -2.85 -33.00 -0.56
C ASP A 423 -2.70 -31.81 0.41
N LEU A 424 -2.62 -30.59 -0.11
CA LEU A 424 -2.43 -29.43 0.74
C LEU A 424 -3.70 -29.14 1.56
N SER A 425 -3.61 -29.33 2.87
CA SER A 425 -4.63 -28.91 3.82
C SER A 425 -4.13 -27.77 4.70
N LEU A 426 -4.93 -26.71 4.79
CA LEU A 426 -4.64 -25.54 5.64
C LEU A 426 -5.78 -25.31 6.60
N ASN A 427 -5.46 -25.23 7.89
CA ASN A 427 -6.44 -25.07 8.99
C ASN A 427 -7.58 -26.11 8.93
N GLY A 428 -7.28 -27.35 8.52
CA GLY A 428 -8.26 -28.44 8.41
C GLY A 428 -9.11 -28.43 7.14
N HIS A 429 -8.83 -27.53 6.20
CA HIS A 429 -9.50 -27.47 4.90
C HIS A 429 -8.55 -27.90 3.78
N SER A 430 -8.93 -28.92 3.02
CA SER A 430 -8.21 -29.35 1.82
C SER A 430 -8.41 -28.34 0.69
N LEU A 431 -7.33 -27.92 0.06
CA LEU A 431 -7.35 -27.10 -1.13
C LEU A 431 -7.40 -27.98 -2.39
N GLN A 432 -8.00 -27.45 -3.45
CA GLN A 432 -8.10 -28.13 -4.74
C GLN A 432 -7.07 -27.54 -5.70
N ALA A 433 -6.03 -28.30 -6.05
CA ALA A 433 -5.02 -27.88 -7.01
C ALA A 433 -5.28 -28.53 -8.38
N GLU A 434 -5.36 -27.73 -9.44
CA GLU A 434 -5.57 -28.21 -10.81
C GLU A 434 -4.85 -27.31 -11.83
N LEU A 435 -4.46 -27.82 -12.99
CA LEU A 435 -3.97 -26.97 -14.08
C LEU A 435 -5.11 -26.09 -14.62
N ALA A 436 -4.87 -24.78 -14.69
CA ALA A 436 -5.86 -23.85 -15.22
C ALA A 436 -6.03 -24.07 -16.73
N LYS A 437 -7.27 -24.22 -17.18
CA LYS A 437 -7.58 -24.24 -18.63
C LYS A 437 -7.18 -22.89 -19.22
N SER A 438 -6.20 -22.91 -20.13
CA SER A 438 -5.63 -21.72 -20.80
C SER A 438 -6.70 -20.69 -21.14
N GLN A 439 -6.66 -19.54 -20.47
CA GLN A 439 -7.35 -18.33 -20.94
C GLN A 439 -6.32 -17.40 -21.56
N ARG A 440 -6.02 -17.61 -22.85
CA ARG A 440 -6.01 -16.56 -23.90
C ARG A 440 -5.52 -17.10 -25.25
N GLY A 441 -6.38 -16.94 -26.27
CA GLY A 441 -5.96 -16.87 -27.67
C GLY A 441 -7.08 -17.11 -28.69
N GLY A 442 -7.74 -16.04 -29.16
CA GLY A 442 -8.36 -16.06 -30.49
C GLY A 442 -9.70 -15.33 -30.64
N LYS A 443 -9.67 -14.06 -31.06
CA LYS A 443 -10.62 -13.60 -32.09
C LYS A 443 -10.29 -14.41 -33.35
N ARG A 444 -11.22 -15.24 -33.83
CA ARG A 444 -11.28 -15.61 -35.25
C ARG A 444 -12.73 -15.48 -35.73
N ALA A 445 -12.86 -14.74 -36.81
CA ALA A 445 -14.04 -14.67 -37.66
C ALA A 445 -14.33 -16.04 -38.29
N GLY A 446 -15.57 -16.19 -38.73
CA GLY A 446 -16.27 -17.43 -39.09
C GLY A 446 -15.52 -18.52 -39.87
N GLN A 447 -15.87 -19.76 -39.57
CA GLN A 447 -16.51 -20.64 -40.54
C GLN A 447 -17.26 -21.78 -39.85
N SER A 448 -18.39 -22.12 -40.44
CA SER A 448 -19.36 -23.15 -40.07
C SER A 448 -18.74 -24.53 -39.84
N ASN A 449 -19.26 -25.26 -38.85
CA ASN A 449 -19.48 -26.69 -39.03
C ASN A 449 -20.69 -27.18 -38.24
N ARG A 450 -21.64 -27.73 -39.00
CA ARG A 450 -22.78 -28.54 -38.56
C ARG A 450 -22.28 -29.78 -37.78
N ARG A 451 -23.02 -30.16 -36.73
CA ARG A 451 -23.56 -31.52 -36.50
C ARG A 451 -24.38 -31.50 -35.19
N GLU A 452 -25.71 -31.60 -35.34
CA GLU A 452 -26.55 -32.81 -35.17
C GLU A 452 -27.08 -32.93 -33.73
N ARG A 453 -28.38 -32.63 -33.58
CA ARG A 453 -29.16 -32.79 -32.35
C ARG A 453 -29.73 -34.23 -32.29
N PRO A 454 -29.75 -34.90 -31.13
CA PRO A 454 -30.52 -36.12 -30.94
C PRO A 454 -32.01 -35.83 -30.68
N PRO A 455 -32.93 -36.77 -30.94
CA PRO A 455 -34.37 -36.52 -31.09
C PRO A 455 -35.22 -36.87 -29.85
N MET A 456 -36.53 -36.58 -29.97
CA MET A 456 -37.74 -36.94 -29.19
C MET A 456 -38.34 -35.78 -28.39
N ALA A 457 -39.65 -35.52 -28.36
CA ALA A 457 -40.87 -36.11 -28.97
C ALA A 457 -42.00 -35.03 -28.87
N PRO A 458 -43.19 -35.21 -29.49
CA PRO A 458 -44.04 -34.12 -30.00
C PRO A 458 -45.20 -33.74 -29.07
N GLU A 459 -45.85 -32.59 -29.32
CA GLU A 459 -47.32 -32.46 -29.28
C GLU A 459 -47.84 -31.17 -29.96
N ASN A 460 -48.55 -31.37 -31.08
CA ASN A 460 -49.80 -30.75 -31.57
C ASN A 460 -50.07 -29.25 -31.36
N THR A 461 -49.97 -28.43 -32.42
CA THR A 461 -51.05 -27.99 -33.36
C THR A 461 -52.07 -27.02 -32.76
N THR A 462 -52.09 -25.77 -33.22
CA THR A 462 -53.15 -25.21 -34.12
C THR A 462 -52.90 -23.71 -34.38
N ASP A 463 -52.94 -23.37 -35.68
CA ASP A 463 -52.88 -22.04 -36.35
C ASP A 463 -54.17 -21.20 -36.14
N PRO A 464 -54.42 -20.05 -36.82
CA PRO A 464 -53.66 -18.82 -37.19
C PRO A 464 -54.50 -17.57 -36.74
N PRO A 465 -54.57 -16.35 -37.36
CA PRO A 465 -53.86 -15.74 -38.50
C PRO A 465 -53.38 -14.26 -38.35
N GLU A 466 -52.76 -13.81 -39.43
CA GLU A 466 -52.36 -12.46 -39.83
C GLU A 466 -53.51 -11.43 -39.85
N ALA A 467 -53.19 -10.14 -39.65
CA ALA A 467 -53.54 -9.03 -40.57
C ALA A 467 -53.17 -7.65 -39.99
N GLU A 468 -52.40 -6.90 -40.79
CA GLU A 468 -52.55 -5.50 -41.24
C GLU A 468 -52.72 -4.28 -40.30
N ASN A 469 -52.13 -3.18 -40.81
CA ASN A 469 -52.36 -1.75 -40.59
C ASN A 469 -53.84 -1.40 -40.27
N ASP A 470 -54.20 -0.32 -39.58
CA ASP A 470 -53.97 1.08 -39.98
C ASP A 470 -54.57 2.01 -38.90
N THR A 471 -54.10 3.26 -38.91
CA THR A 471 -54.72 4.53 -38.47
C THR A 471 -56.02 4.56 -37.61
N ASN A 472 -56.00 5.38 -36.55
CA ASN A 472 -56.63 6.71 -36.48
C ASN A 472 -57.29 7.06 -35.12
N GLU A 473 -57.10 8.33 -34.75
CA GLU A 473 -58.01 9.26 -34.04
C GLU A 473 -58.65 9.00 -32.66
N LYS A 474 -58.30 9.96 -31.77
CA LYS A 474 -59.18 10.84 -30.96
C LYS A 474 -59.90 10.34 -29.70
N ALA A 475 -59.75 11.21 -28.69
CA ALA A 475 -60.73 11.68 -27.70
C ALA A 475 -61.21 10.61 -26.69
N GLU A 476 -61.60 10.89 -25.45
CA GLU A 476 -61.60 12.04 -24.55
C GLU A 476 -61.89 11.40 -23.16
N GLN A 477 -61.42 12.04 -22.10
CA GLN A 477 -62.03 12.17 -20.76
C GLN A 477 -62.94 11.04 -20.22
N GLU A 478 -62.55 10.46 -19.07
CA GLU A 478 -63.04 10.85 -17.73
C GLU A 478 -62.10 10.35 -16.63
#